data_AF-A0A661H2X2-F1
#
_entry.id   AF-A0A661H2X2-F1
#
_cell.length_a   1.000
_cell.length_b   1.000
_cell.length_c   1.000
_cell.angle_alpha   90.00
_cell.angle_beta   90.00
_cell.angle_gamma   90.00
#
_symmetry.space_group_name_H-M   'P 1'
#
loop_
_entity.id
_entity.type
_entity.pdbx_description
1 polymer ?
#
loop_
_entity_poly.entity_id
_entity_poly.type
_entity_poly.pdbx_seq_one_letter_code
_entity_poly.pdbx_strand_id
1 'polypeptide(L)'
;AKPSSKNRVVQKYGIKFGNPCFEDPWRVELMLWGNDELRENAARTLSKWEHLRNSIKCLFPEDVFKWHRWVDDLGEAYCDTNVLTVWGASSTTKSGMAGMLALMDLMYDPGKTYTLLITNPIDKHDDRMFGSMIKWRSNLPKQLRLGKLRKQNPKGLITSSDDGQRTGVVAISNKPGDSFQDLKRFLGVHVPRVRLIVDEPQGCSHSVLKVRNNLGASGEYKELFIGNPDSWLSPLGKHSEPADHDRKYIQTRQPDRWETINEFNGKPGLCIVFDGRKAPSFDSKAEAKRLDFMIQPGFAKSITANEGTDSRYYWSYIVGRIPPEGLLMVPITEQDLVGANAMAPAVWESGYTEYAGFDGSTGAKDKIVLYRIRVGTIMGGATVMAVAGRDYCKPAMTKCNISGQIGEWAAKTLDNWGVPVSRLAADSSGNQGALIDAIENAVGSRGAFRVSAEGGPSERRVHTGVPQTCKERYQDRATELVMTLAEFCRFGQVRGLDSEVVHQITTRNIDQERDDDSNNRRIKLCPKKEWRMVNGGRSPDELDSVACVSDMLYTKGVLAPGTGTPLAESQTTGWAEMRERLDRRKRWNHAAMVSRNY
;
A
#
# COMPACT_ATOMS: atom_id res chain seq x y z
N ALA A 1 -60.02 -15.21 21.25
CA ALA A 1 -59.02 -16.02 20.52
C ALA A 1 -58.33 -15.14 19.49
N LYS A 2 -57.02 -14.91 19.61
CA LYS A 2 -56.24 -14.27 18.53
C LYS A 2 -56.26 -15.21 17.32
N PRO A 3 -56.44 -14.72 16.08
CA PRO A 3 -56.46 -15.61 14.93
C PRO A 3 -55.14 -16.37 14.87
N SER A 4 -55.19 -17.70 14.80
CA SER A 4 -54.02 -18.54 14.57
C SER A 4 -53.30 -18.01 13.32
N SER A 5 -52.01 -17.70 13.44
CA SER A 5 -51.13 -17.33 12.33
C SER A 5 -51.04 -18.51 11.36
N LYS A 6 -52.03 -18.65 10.47
CA LYS A 6 -51.98 -19.58 9.35
C LYS A 6 -50.70 -19.29 8.58
N ASN A 7 -49.88 -20.32 8.34
CA ASN A 7 -48.64 -20.27 7.56
C ASN A 7 -48.89 -19.49 6.26
N ARG A 8 -48.55 -18.21 6.25
CA ARG A 8 -48.62 -17.39 5.06
C ARG A 8 -47.37 -17.69 4.23
N VAL A 9 -47.59 -17.94 2.94
CA VAL A 9 -46.55 -18.34 2.00
C VAL A 9 -46.49 -17.28 0.91
N VAL A 10 -45.30 -16.73 0.65
CA VAL A 10 -45.04 -15.93 -0.56
C VAL A 10 -44.54 -16.87 -1.63
N GLN A 11 -45.12 -16.80 -2.83
CA GLN A 11 -44.57 -17.46 -4.00
C GLN A 11 -43.82 -16.43 -4.85
N LYS A 12 -42.53 -16.66 -5.08
CA LYS A 12 -41.68 -15.80 -5.92
C LYS A 12 -40.66 -16.65 -6.65
N TYR A 13 -40.38 -16.34 -7.92
CA TYR A 13 -39.47 -17.13 -8.77
C TYR A 13 -39.82 -18.64 -8.80
N GLY A 14 -41.12 -18.98 -8.75
CA GLY A 14 -41.58 -20.38 -8.70
C GLY A 14 -41.36 -21.09 -7.35
N ILE A 15 -40.72 -20.46 -6.37
CA ILE A 15 -40.44 -21.03 -5.05
C ILE A 15 -41.43 -20.51 -4.01
N LYS A 16 -41.85 -21.39 -3.09
CA LYS A 16 -42.70 -21.06 -1.95
C LYS A 16 -41.83 -20.76 -0.72
N PHE A 17 -41.95 -19.56 -0.19
CA PHE A 17 -41.25 -19.10 1.00
C PHE A 17 -42.24 -18.94 2.15
N GLY A 18 -41.98 -19.59 3.29
CA GLY A 18 -42.76 -19.43 4.53
C GLY A 18 -42.37 -18.17 5.31
N ASN A 19 -42.98 -17.98 6.48
CA ASN A 19 -42.51 -16.97 7.45
C ASN A 19 -41.05 -17.26 7.86
N PRO A 20 -40.20 -16.22 8.02
CA PRO A 20 -40.49 -14.78 8.01
C PRO A 20 -40.42 -14.11 6.62
N CYS A 21 -40.13 -14.86 5.55
CA CYS A 21 -39.92 -14.28 4.21
C CYS A 21 -41.20 -13.72 3.57
N PHE A 22 -42.37 -14.16 4.07
CA PHE A 22 -43.65 -13.57 3.71
C PHE A 22 -43.77 -12.11 4.17
N GLU A 23 -43.19 -11.76 5.32
CA GLU A 23 -43.30 -10.43 5.92
C GLU A 23 -42.21 -9.47 5.40
N ASP A 24 -41.09 -10.01 4.94
CA ASP A 24 -39.88 -9.27 4.58
C ASP A 24 -39.37 -9.66 3.17
N PRO A 25 -39.81 -8.99 2.09
CA PRO A 25 -39.42 -9.34 0.71
C PRO A 25 -37.91 -9.33 0.45
N TRP A 26 -37.15 -8.51 1.18
CA TRP A 26 -35.69 -8.46 1.08
C TRP A 26 -35.02 -9.79 1.44
N ARG A 27 -35.62 -10.59 2.34
CA ARG A 27 -35.06 -11.90 2.73
C ARG A 27 -35.10 -12.90 1.59
N VAL A 28 -36.15 -12.87 0.78
CA VAL A 28 -36.26 -13.73 -0.41
C VAL A 28 -35.12 -13.45 -1.37
N GLU A 29 -34.88 -12.17 -1.66
CA GLU A 29 -33.77 -11.73 -2.51
C GLU A 29 -32.41 -12.12 -1.91
N LEU A 30 -32.21 -11.88 -0.62
CA LEU A 30 -30.96 -12.20 0.04
C LEU A 30 -30.67 -13.71 0.07
N MET A 31 -31.70 -14.54 0.26
CA MET A 31 -31.57 -16.00 0.22
C MET A 31 -31.18 -16.51 -1.16
N LEU A 32 -31.81 -15.97 -2.22
CA LEU A 32 -31.49 -16.33 -3.61
C LEU A 32 -30.10 -15.84 -4.03
N TRP A 33 -29.62 -14.74 -3.47
CA TRP A 33 -28.23 -14.32 -3.65
C TRP A 33 -27.24 -15.30 -2.99
N GLY A 34 -27.43 -15.61 -1.71
CA GLY A 34 -26.43 -16.35 -0.93
C GLY A 34 -26.49 -17.88 -1.06
N ASN A 35 -27.58 -18.44 -1.59
CA ASN A 35 -27.76 -19.88 -1.80
C ASN A 35 -27.85 -20.23 -3.29
N ASP A 36 -26.79 -20.83 -3.82
CA ASP A 36 -26.67 -21.19 -5.23
C ASP A 36 -27.67 -22.29 -5.63
N GLU A 37 -27.82 -23.34 -4.82
CA GLU A 37 -28.76 -24.43 -5.06
C GLU A 37 -30.22 -23.94 -5.08
N LEU A 38 -30.58 -23.07 -4.14
CA LEU A 38 -31.93 -22.48 -4.10
C LEU A 38 -32.20 -21.65 -5.37
N ARG A 39 -31.21 -20.91 -5.84
CA ARG A 39 -31.31 -20.05 -7.02
C ARG A 39 -31.40 -20.88 -8.31
N GLU A 40 -30.62 -21.96 -8.43
CA GLU A 40 -30.67 -22.88 -9.57
C GLU A 40 -32.03 -23.58 -9.69
N ASN A 41 -32.69 -23.84 -8.55
CA ASN A 41 -34.04 -24.40 -8.50
C ASN A 41 -35.16 -23.36 -8.73
N ALA A 42 -34.83 -22.07 -8.87
CA ALA A 42 -35.80 -21.00 -9.04
C ALA A 42 -36.18 -20.81 -10.54
N ALA A 43 -37.47 -20.69 -10.83
CA ALA A 43 -37.96 -20.41 -12.17
C ALA A 43 -37.72 -18.95 -12.55
N ARG A 44 -37.06 -18.71 -13.70
CA ARG A 44 -36.73 -17.37 -14.23
C ARG A 44 -35.97 -16.51 -13.21
N THR A 45 -34.95 -17.11 -12.60
CA THR A 45 -34.12 -16.45 -11.60
C THR A 45 -33.31 -15.30 -12.19
N LEU A 46 -33.02 -14.28 -11.38
CA LEU A 46 -32.11 -13.20 -11.72
C LEU A 46 -30.65 -13.62 -11.44
N SER A 47 -29.68 -12.82 -11.87
CA SER A 47 -28.28 -13.00 -11.47
C SER A 47 -28.09 -12.83 -9.96
N LYS A 48 -26.95 -13.33 -9.44
CA LYS A 48 -26.55 -13.10 -8.04
C LYS A 48 -26.59 -11.63 -7.67
N TRP A 49 -26.00 -10.78 -8.52
CA TRP A 49 -25.95 -9.35 -8.27
C TRP A 49 -27.34 -8.72 -8.26
N GLU A 50 -28.21 -9.06 -9.20
CA GLU A 50 -29.56 -8.49 -9.23
C GLU A 50 -30.37 -8.85 -7.97
N HIS A 51 -30.25 -10.07 -7.47
CA HIS A 51 -30.86 -10.47 -6.19
C HIS A 51 -30.29 -9.65 -5.03
N LEU A 52 -28.96 -9.54 -4.91
CA LEU A 52 -28.34 -8.72 -3.88
C LEU A 52 -28.77 -7.25 -3.96
N ARG A 53 -28.77 -6.69 -5.18
CA ARG A 53 -29.21 -5.33 -5.50
C ARG A 53 -30.65 -5.09 -5.07
N ASN A 54 -31.56 -6.01 -5.39
CA ASN A 54 -32.96 -5.92 -4.98
C ASN A 54 -33.10 -5.98 -3.46
N SER A 55 -32.35 -6.85 -2.78
CA SER A 55 -32.31 -6.88 -1.31
C SER A 55 -31.85 -5.54 -0.73
N ILE A 56 -30.80 -4.92 -1.29
CA ILE A 56 -30.30 -3.61 -0.84
C ILE A 56 -31.36 -2.54 -1.08
N LYS A 57 -32.00 -2.50 -2.26
CA LYS A 57 -33.08 -1.54 -2.57
C LYS A 57 -34.28 -1.66 -1.62
N CYS A 58 -34.61 -2.87 -1.18
CA CYS A 58 -35.68 -3.07 -0.20
C CYS A 58 -35.29 -2.57 1.21
N LEU A 59 -34.01 -2.66 1.57
CA LEU A 59 -33.50 -2.28 2.90
C LEU A 59 -33.14 -0.79 2.99
N PHE A 60 -32.69 -0.21 1.89
CA PHE A 60 -32.13 1.15 1.81
C PHE A 60 -32.78 1.90 0.66
N PRO A 61 -33.60 2.92 0.97
CA PRO A 61 -34.14 3.83 -0.04
C PRO A 61 -33.03 4.60 -0.79
N GLU A 62 -33.34 5.09 -1.99
CA GLU A 62 -32.35 5.71 -2.89
C GLU A 62 -31.80 7.07 -2.40
N ASP A 63 -32.50 7.74 -1.48
CA ASP A 63 -31.97 8.90 -0.77
C ASP A 63 -30.88 8.53 0.25
N VAL A 64 -30.92 7.30 0.80
CA VAL A 64 -29.92 6.76 1.72
C VAL A 64 -28.75 6.10 0.97
N PHE A 65 -29.05 5.28 -0.03
CA PHE A 65 -28.05 4.56 -0.84
C PHE A 65 -28.19 4.93 -2.32
N LYS A 66 -27.23 5.70 -2.81
CA LYS A 66 -27.23 6.25 -4.17
C LYS A 66 -26.67 5.23 -5.17
N TRP A 67 -27.51 4.79 -6.11
CA TRP A 67 -27.10 3.89 -7.18
C TRP A 67 -26.36 4.64 -8.29
N HIS A 68 -25.30 4.03 -8.82
CA HIS A 68 -24.53 4.49 -9.98
C HIS A 68 -23.80 3.31 -10.63
N ARG A 69 -23.32 3.44 -11.87
CA ARG A 69 -22.72 2.33 -12.64
C ARG A 69 -21.60 1.58 -11.90
N TRP A 70 -20.71 2.27 -11.18
CA TRP A 70 -19.65 1.59 -10.43
C TRP A 70 -20.14 0.77 -9.22
N VAL A 71 -21.34 1.04 -8.68
CA VAL A 71 -21.96 0.14 -7.69
C VAL A 71 -22.32 -1.17 -8.36
N ASP A 72 -22.89 -1.10 -9.57
CA ASP A 72 -23.25 -2.27 -10.36
C ASP A 72 -21.98 -3.05 -10.75
N ASP A 73 -20.94 -2.38 -11.25
CA ASP A 73 -19.66 -3.02 -11.63
C ASP A 73 -19.00 -3.78 -10.46
N LEU A 74 -18.91 -3.15 -9.27
CA LEU A 74 -18.36 -3.82 -8.07
C LEU A 74 -19.28 -4.93 -7.57
N GLY A 75 -20.59 -4.73 -7.62
CA GLY A 75 -21.58 -5.72 -7.21
C GLY A 75 -21.52 -7.00 -8.03
N GLU A 76 -21.45 -6.86 -9.36
CA GLU A 76 -21.28 -7.96 -10.31
C GLU A 76 -19.95 -8.68 -10.08
N ALA A 77 -18.85 -7.94 -10.09
CA ALA A 77 -17.51 -8.49 -9.84
C ALA A 77 -17.45 -9.25 -8.50
N TYR A 78 -18.02 -8.68 -7.43
CA TYR A 78 -18.05 -9.32 -6.12
C TYR A 78 -18.88 -10.60 -6.12
N CYS A 79 -19.96 -10.67 -6.91
CA CYS A 79 -20.78 -11.87 -6.99
C CYS A 79 -20.12 -12.99 -7.81
N ASP A 80 -19.37 -12.63 -8.85
CA ASP A 80 -18.86 -13.56 -9.86
C ASP A 80 -17.46 -14.11 -9.54
N THR A 81 -16.67 -13.39 -8.72
CA THR A 81 -15.35 -13.87 -8.28
C THR A 81 -15.25 -14.04 -6.76
N ASN A 82 -14.30 -14.89 -6.35
CA ASN A 82 -13.91 -15.07 -4.95
C ASN A 82 -12.67 -14.25 -4.57
N VAL A 83 -11.89 -13.81 -5.56
CA VAL A 83 -10.67 -13.02 -5.35
C VAL A 83 -10.81 -11.73 -6.15
N LEU A 84 -11.15 -10.64 -5.48
CA LEU A 84 -11.41 -9.37 -6.12
C LEU A 84 -10.44 -8.29 -5.66
N THR A 85 -9.92 -7.53 -6.61
CA THR A 85 -9.19 -6.28 -6.37
C THR A 85 -9.92 -5.12 -7.02
N VAL A 86 -10.04 -4.00 -6.31
CA VAL A 86 -10.59 -2.76 -6.83
C VAL A 86 -9.55 -1.67 -6.70
N TRP A 87 -8.95 -1.31 -7.83
CA TRP A 87 -8.19 -0.08 -7.94
C TRP A 87 -9.17 1.07 -8.13
N GLY A 88 -8.85 2.24 -7.59
CA GLY A 88 -9.57 3.43 -8.01
C GLY A 88 -9.05 4.69 -7.39
N ALA A 89 -9.51 5.82 -7.91
CA ALA A 89 -9.14 7.15 -7.45
C ALA A 89 -9.66 7.46 -6.04
N SER A 90 -9.35 8.65 -5.53
CA SER A 90 -9.95 9.16 -4.30
C SER A 90 -11.48 9.30 -4.48
N SER A 91 -12.24 9.08 -3.40
CA SER A 91 -13.68 9.28 -3.38
C SER A 91 -14.45 8.55 -4.51
N THR A 92 -14.13 7.28 -4.75
CA THR A 92 -14.81 6.42 -5.75
C THR A 92 -15.73 5.37 -5.11
N THR A 93 -16.28 5.66 -3.93
CA THR A 93 -17.21 4.81 -3.14
C THR A 93 -16.77 3.41 -2.73
N LYS A 94 -15.56 2.96 -3.11
CA LYS A 94 -15.00 1.63 -2.82
C LYS A 94 -15.26 1.16 -1.38
N SER A 95 -14.79 1.91 -0.38
CA SER A 95 -14.90 1.53 1.05
C SER A 95 -16.34 1.56 1.56
N GLY A 96 -17.18 2.45 1.02
CA GLY A 96 -18.60 2.52 1.34
C GLY A 96 -19.37 1.30 0.86
N MET A 97 -19.12 0.88 -0.39
CA MET A 97 -19.74 -0.31 -0.98
C MET A 97 -19.19 -1.60 -0.36
N ALA A 98 -17.89 -1.70 -0.10
CA ALA A 98 -17.30 -2.83 0.62
C ALA A 98 -17.92 -3.01 2.02
N GLY A 99 -18.17 -1.90 2.73
CA GLY A 99 -18.91 -1.92 4.00
C GLY A 99 -20.36 -2.40 3.86
N MET A 100 -21.04 -2.07 2.75
CA MET A 100 -22.39 -2.59 2.45
C MET A 100 -22.34 -4.09 2.18
N LEU A 101 -21.42 -4.56 1.31
CA LEU A 101 -21.24 -5.97 0.99
C LEU A 101 -20.95 -6.81 2.25
N ALA A 102 -20.07 -6.32 3.13
CA ALA A 102 -19.78 -6.96 4.41
C ALA A 102 -21.02 -7.11 5.31
N LEU A 103 -21.88 -6.08 5.35
CA LEU A 103 -23.14 -6.13 6.09
C LEU A 103 -24.12 -7.13 5.47
N MET A 104 -24.24 -7.15 4.14
CA MET A 104 -25.15 -8.06 3.43
C MET A 104 -24.73 -9.52 3.59
N ASP A 105 -23.44 -9.84 3.51
CA ASP A 105 -22.92 -11.17 3.82
C ASP A 105 -23.27 -11.59 5.26
N LEU A 106 -23.10 -10.69 6.23
CA LEU A 106 -23.46 -10.95 7.61
C LEU A 106 -24.99 -11.13 7.79
N MET A 107 -25.80 -10.37 7.06
CA MET A 107 -27.26 -10.48 7.12
C MET A 107 -27.80 -11.78 6.54
N TYR A 108 -27.10 -12.35 5.56
CA TYR A 108 -27.51 -13.59 4.93
C TYR A 108 -27.41 -14.79 5.89
N ASP A 109 -26.27 -14.96 6.57
CA ASP A 109 -26.10 -16.02 7.58
C ASP A 109 -25.26 -15.52 8.78
N PRO A 110 -25.86 -14.78 9.72
CA PRO A 110 -25.13 -14.18 10.85
C PRO A 110 -24.54 -15.21 11.82
N GLY A 111 -25.08 -16.44 11.83
CA GLY A 111 -24.62 -17.54 12.68
C GLY A 111 -23.45 -18.33 12.08
N LYS A 112 -23.09 -18.11 10.81
CA LYS A 112 -22.03 -18.85 10.12
C LYS A 112 -21.01 -17.99 9.37
N THR A 113 -21.22 -16.67 9.37
CA THR A 113 -20.37 -15.72 8.66
C THR A 113 -19.34 -15.08 9.58
N TYR A 114 -18.07 -15.14 9.19
CA TYR A 114 -16.97 -14.41 9.79
C TYR A 114 -16.34 -13.48 8.74
N THR A 115 -16.28 -12.19 9.05
CA THR A 115 -15.63 -11.20 8.18
C THR A 115 -14.46 -10.57 8.92
N LEU A 116 -13.25 -10.77 8.39
CA LEU A 116 -12.05 -10.09 8.82
C LEU A 116 -11.84 -8.83 7.97
N LEU A 117 -11.95 -7.66 8.60
CA LEU A 117 -11.66 -6.37 8.00
C LEU A 117 -10.26 -5.92 8.43
N ILE A 118 -9.37 -5.70 7.47
CA ILE A 118 -8.01 -5.20 7.72
C ILE A 118 -7.89 -3.79 7.15
N THR A 119 -7.35 -2.85 7.93
CA THR A 119 -6.94 -1.53 7.41
C THR A 119 -5.68 -1.03 8.09
N ASN A 120 -5.12 0.08 7.62
CA ASN A 120 -4.01 0.74 8.28
C ASN A 120 -4.06 2.27 8.19
N PRO A 121 -3.95 3.02 9.31
CA PRO A 121 -3.82 2.57 10.72
C PRO A 121 -5.16 2.38 11.47
N ILE A 122 -5.10 1.82 12.69
CA ILE A 122 -6.25 1.39 13.52
C ILE A 122 -7.21 2.52 13.91
N ASP A 123 -6.68 3.73 14.07
CA ASP A 123 -7.42 4.96 14.37
C ASP A 123 -8.40 5.31 13.24
N LYS A 124 -8.09 4.91 12.00
CA LYS A 124 -8.95 5.18 10.84
C LYS A 124 -10.11 4.21 10.68
N HIS A 125 -10.26 3.17 11.54
CA HIS A 125 -11.38 2.23 11.38
C HIS A 125 -12.76 2.89 11.46
N ASP A 126 -12.92 3.93 12.28
CA ASP A 126 -14.20 4.65 12.41
C ASP A 126 -14.50 5.54 11.21
N ASP A 127 -13.45 5.98 10.50
CA ASP A 127 -13.56 6.84 9.31
C ASP A 127 -13.51 6.06 7.99
N ARG A 128 -13.26 4.74 8.06
CA ARG A 128 -13.05 3.87 6.89
C ARG A 128 -14.16 2.83 6.74
N MET A 129 -13.83 1.67 6.18
CA MET A 129 -14.80 0.63 5.84
C MET A 129 -15.65 0.15 7.04
N PHE A 130 -15.07 -0.04 8.23
CA PHE A 130 -15.85 -0.45 9.41
C PHE A 130 -16.86 0.63 9.81
N GLY A 131 -16.45 1.90 9.85
CA GLY A 131 -17.35 3.04 10.02
C GLY A 131 -18.47 3.08 8.99
N SER A 132 -18.16 2.85 7.72
CA SER A 132 -19.15 2.77 6.64
C SER A 132 -20.15 1.63 6.86
N MET A 133 -19.69 0.45 7.26
CA MET A 133 -20.57 -0.68 7.61
C MET A 133 -21.48 -0.35 8.79
N ILE A 134 -20.95 0.29 9.85
CA ILE A 134 -21.74 0.72 11.01
C ILE A 134 -22.74 1.80 10.63
N LYS A 135 -22.40 2.71 9.70
CA LYS A 135 -23.34 3.67 9.11
C LYS A 135 -24.51 2.95 8.43
N TRP A 136 -24.25 1.95 7.58
CA TRP A 136 -25.31 1.18 6.93
C TRP A 136 -26.17 0.42 7.95
N ARG A 137 -25.55 -0.25 8.91
CA ARG A 137 -26.28 -0.92 10.00
C ARG A 137 -27.16 0.04 10.80
N SER A 138 -26.72 1.29 11.00
CA SER A 138 -27.48 2.29 11.76
C SER A 138 -28.68 2.82 10.98
N ASN A 139 -28.64 2.77 9.65
CA ASN A 139 -29.78 3.11 8.79
C ASN A 139 -30.83 1.99 8.73
N LEU A 140 -30.51 0.76 9.16
CA LEU A 140 -31.50 -0.31 9.28
C LEU A 140 -32.49 -0.03 10.42
N PRO A 141 -33.76 -0.47 10.26
CA PRO A 141 -34.73 -0.54 11.35
C PRO A 141 -34.17 -1.28 12.56
N LYS A 142 -34.50 -0.85 13.79
CA LYS A 142 -33.91 -1.39 15.04
C LYS A 142 -34.01 -2.90 15.14
N GLN A 143 -35.12 -3.48 14.71
CA GLN A 143 -35.37 -4.93 14.70
C GLN A 143 -34.49 -5.72 13.73
N LEU A 144 -33.89 -5.07 12.73
CA LEU A 144 -32.99 -5.69 11.75
C LEU A 144 -31.50 -5.47 12.08
N ARG A 145 -31.18 -4.74 13.14
CA ARG A 145 -29.79 -4.45 13.52
C ARG A 145 -29.15 -5.66 14.18
N LEU A 146 -28.34 -6.39 13.42
CA LEU A 146 -27.66 -7.60 13.88
C LEU A 146 -26.50 -7.32 14.86
N GLY A 147 -26.25 -8.27 15.76
CA GLY A 147 -25.04 -8.35 16.59
C GLY A 147 -24.86 -7.25 17.64
N LYS A 148 -23.89 -7.47 18.53
CA LYS A 148 -23.43 -6.53 19.57
C LYS A 148 -22.16 -5.82 19.12
N LEU A 149 -22.15 -4.49 19.18
CA LEU A 149 -21.00 -3.68 18.79
C LEU A 149 -19.93 -3.71 19.88
N ARG A 150 -18.73 -4.15 19.52
CA ARG A 150 -17.52 -4.04 20.33
C ARG A 150 -16.73 -2.81 19.90
N LYS A 151 -16.69 -1.79 20.75
CA LYS A 151 -15.95 -0.52 20.49
C LYS A 151 -14.47 -0.58 20.85
N GLN A 152 -14.07 -1.52 21.71
CA GLN A 152 -12.67 -1.72 22.12
C GLN A 152 -11.91 -2.52 21.07
N ASN A 153 -10.61 -2.23 20.90
CA ASN A 153 -9.78 -2.93 19.93
C ASN A 153 -9.58 -4.44 20.28
N PRO A 154 -9.60 -5.34 19.28
CA PRO A 154 -10.07 -5.11 17.91
C PRO A 154 -11.57 -4.77 17.89
N LYS A 155 -11.92 -3.73 17.14
CA LYS A 155 -13.33 -3.32 16.95
C LYS A 155 -14.07 -4.44 16.22
N GLY A 156 -15.38 -4.52 16.43
CA GLY A 156 -16.14 -5.55 15.74
C GLY A 156 -17.62 -5.52 15.99
N LEU A 157 -18.35 -6.32 15.23
CA LEU A 157 -19.77 -6.58 15.38
C LEU A 157 -19.95 -8.08 15.57
N ILE A 158 -20.24 -8.52 16.81
CA ILE A 158 -20.28 -9.93 17.16
C ILE A 158 -21.71 -10.45 17.06
N THR A 159 -21.92 -11.55 16.34
CA THR A 159 -23.25 -12.15 16.13
C THR A 159 -23.42 -13.51 16.81
N SER A 160 -22.35 -14.13 17.29
CA SER A 160 -22.41 -15.38 18.03
C SER A 160 -23.11 -15.24 19.38
N SER A 161 -23.98 -16.21 19.71
CA SER A 161 -24.33 -16.59 21.08
C SER A 161 -23.12 -17.22 21.78
N ASP A 162 -23.17 -17.39 23.10
CA ASP A 162 -22.05 -17.73 24.01
C ASP A 162 -21.37 -19.11 23.77
N ASP A 163 -21.50 -19.69 22.58
CA ASP A 163 -21.17 -21.07 22.18
C ASP A 163 -19.70 -21.22 21.69
N GLY A 164 -18.87 -20.21 21.90
CA GLY A 164 -17.43 -20.25 21.60
C GLY A 164 -17.02 -20.06 20.13
N GLN A 165 -17.94 -20.15 19.16
CA GLN A 165 -17.67 -19.83 17.75
C GLN A 165 -17.63 -18.31 17.52
N ARG A 166 -16.59 -17.79 16.86
CA ARG A 166 -16.46 -16.36 16.55
C ARG A 166 -17.13 -16.03 15.22
N THR A 167 -18.40 -15.64 15.24
CA THR A 167 -19.13 -15.13 14.06
C THR A 167 -19.35 -13.62 14.18
N GLY A 168 -19.47 -12.97 13.03
CA GLY A 168 -19.58 -11.52 12.93
C GLY A 168 -18.41 -10.89 12.19
N VAL A 169 -18.19 -9.62 12.48
CA VAL A 169 -17.17 -8.79 11.82
C VAL A 169 -16.11 -8.41 12.83
N VAL A 170 -14.84 -8.62 12.50
CA VAL A 170 -13.69 -8.20 13.31
C VAL A 170 -12.83 -7.27 12.48
N ALA A 171 -12.56 -6.09 13.01
CA ALA A 171 -11.73 -5.07 12.39
C ALA A 171 -10.39 -4.96 13.11
N ILE A 172 -9.31 -5.18 12.34
CA ILE A 172 -7.94 -5.17 12.83
C ILE A 172 -7.07 -4.24 12.00
N SER A 173 -5.96 -3.79 12.60
CA SER A 173 -4.94 -3.06 11.88
C SER A 173 -3.74 -3.92 11.56
N ASN A 174 -3.18 -3.72 10.37
CA ASN A 174 -1.92 -4.32 9.96
C ASN A 174 -0.98 -3.24 9.44
N LYS A 175 0.03 -2.90 10.24
CA LYS A 175 1.01 -1.87 9.91
C LYS A 175 2.19 -2.50 9.14
N PRO A 176 2.89 -1.75 8.28
CA PRO A 176 4.16 -2.18 7.72
C PRO A 176 5.14 -2.56 8.82
N GLY A 177 5.84 -3.68 8.64
CA GLY A 177 6.67 -4.30 9.67
C GLY A 177 5.93 -5.27 10.60
N ASP A 178 4.58 -5.25 10.65
CA ASP A 178 3.84 -6.27 11.40
C ASP A 178 4.07 -7.64 10.75
N SER A 179 4.29 -8.63 11.63
CA SER A 179 4.59 -10.00 11.23
C SER A 179 3.30 -10.77 10.97
N PHE A 180 3.41 -11.88 10.25
CA PHE A 180 2.28 -12.80 10.10
C PHE A 180 1.80 -13.37 11.45
N GLN A 181 2.67 -13.47 12.45
CA GLN A 181 2.31 -13.97 13.78
C GLN A 181 1.30 -13.05 14.48
N ASP A 182 1.37 -11.73 14.25
CA ASP A 182 0.44 -10.74 14.81
C ASP A 182 -0.99 -10.95 14.28
N LEU A 183 -1.12 -11.48 13.06
CA LEU A 183 -2.40 -11.79 12.41
C LEU A 183 -2.98 -13.14 12.86
N LYS A 184 -2.14 -14.14 13.16
CA LYS A 184 -2.57 -15.54 13.41
C LYS A 184 -3.70 -15.70 14.42
N ARG A 185 -3.74 -14.87 15.47
CA ARG A 185 -4.80 -14.91 16.50
C ARG A 185 -6.22 -14.66 15.97
N PHE A 186 -6.33 -14.08 14.77
CA PHE A 186 -7.59 -13.82 14.08
C PHE A 186 -7.89 -14.82 12.96
N LEU A 187 -6.91 -15.68 12.61
CA LEU A 187 -7.01 -16.61 11.47
C LEU A 187 -7.56 -17.98 11.87
N GLY A 188 -7.43 -18.38 13.13
CA GLY A 188 -7.90 -19.69 13.63
C GLY A 188 -9.41 -19.79 13.82
N VAL A 189 -10.20 -19.16 12.94
CA VAL A 189 -11.67 -19.19 12.99
C VAL A 189 -12.17 -20.19 11.97
N HIS A 190 -12.77 -21.28 12.44
CA HIS A 190 -13.40 -22.30 11.61
C HIS A 190 -14.91 -22.08 11.57
N VAL A 191 -15.37 -21.32 10.58
CA VAL A 191 -16.81 -21.13 10.31
C VAL A 191 -17.11 -21.43 8.84
N PRO A 192 -18.35 -21.80 8.50
CA PRO A 192 -18.70 -22.18 7.12
C PRO A 192 -18.55 -21.08 6.08
N ARG A 193 -18.63 -19.80 6.45
CA ARG A 193 -18.49 -18.66 5.52
C ARG A 193 -17.47 -17.65 6.04
N VAL A 194 -16.41 -17.43 5.28
CA VAL A 194 -15.33 -16.51 5.64
C VAL A 194 -15.17 -15.43 4.57
N ARG A 195 -15.02 -14.18 5.03
CA ARG A 195 -14.74 -13.00 4.20
C ARG A 195 -13.48 -12.31 4.67
N LEU A 196 -12.57 -12.02 3.75
CA LEU A 196 -11.43 -11.14 3.99
C LEU A 196 -11.63 -9.85 3.21
N ILE A 197 -11.66 -8.70 3.90
CA ILE A 197 -11.68 -7.42 3.20
C ILE A 197 -10.53 -6.55 3.68
N VAL A 198 -9.68 -6.12 2.76
CA VAL A 198 -8.50 -5.30 3.06
C VAL A 198 -8.68 -3.94 2.41
N ASP A 199 -8.78 -2.90 3.24
CA ASP A 199 -8.96 -1.51 2.84
C ASP A 199 -7.65 -0.74 2.99
N GLU A 200 -7.19 -0.16 1.89
CA GLU A 200 -5.87 0.45 1.71
C GLU A 200 -4.70 -0.54 1.89
N PRO A 201 -4.68 -1.69 1.16
CA PRO A 201 -3.65 -2.71 1.28
C PRO A 201 -2.25 -2.21 0.89
N GLN A 202 -2.15 -1.19 0.05
CA GLN A 202 -0.85 -0.57 -0.28
C GLN A 202 -0.15 0.02 0.95
N GLY A 203 -0.91 0.39 1.99
CA GLY A 203 -0.36 0.81 3.27
C GLY A 203 -0.09 -0.32 4.27
N CYS A 204 -0.42 -1.57 3.96
CA CYS A 204 -0.30 -2.72 4.88
C CYS A 204 1.06 -3.44 4.74
N SER A 205 1.39 -4.30 5.71
CA SER A 205 2.52 -5.25 5.58
C SER A 205 2.18 -6.35 4.58
N HIS A 206 3.15 -6.87 3.83
CA HIS A 206 2.98 -8.03 2.94
C HIS A 206 2.43 -9.29 3.62
N SER A 207 2.44 -9.34 4.95
CA SER A 207 1.78 -10.40 5.73
C SER A 207 0.29 -10.57 5.39
N VAL A 208 -0.41 -9.51 4.95
CA VAL A 208 -1.83 -9.60 4.57
C VAL A 208 -2.09 -10.55 3.40
N LEU A 209 -1.12 -10.69 2.48
CA LEU A 209 -1.25 -11.59 1.32
C LEU A 209 -1.25 -13.07 1.74
N LYS A 210 -0.70 -13.40 2.92
CA LYS A 210 -0.62 -14.77 3.44
C LYS A 210 -1.85 -15.19 4.24
N VAL A 211 -2.76 -14.25 4.53
CA VAL A 211 -3.98 -14.47 5.33
C VAL A 211 -4.90 -15.50 4.67
N ARG A 212 -5.03 -15.42 3.33
CA ARG A 212 -5.85 -16.33 2.52
C ARG A 212 -5.59 -17.79 2.81
N ASN A 213 -4.33 -18.20 2.92
CA ASN A 213 -3.97 -19.62 3.08
C ASN A 213 -4.53 -20.26 4.37
N ASN A 214 -4.85 -19.45 5.38
CA ASN A 214 -5.42 -19.96 6.63
C ASN A 214 -6.95 -19.81 6.63
N LEU A 215 -7.45 -18.64 6.23
CA LEU A 215 -8.89 -18.37 6.22
C LEU A 215 -9.64 -19.15 5.13
N GLY A 216 -8.99 -19.42 4.00
CA GLY A 216 -9.55 -20.15 2.87
C GLY A 216 -9.48 -21.67 3.01
N ALA A 217 -8.91 -22.20 4.10
CA ALA A 217 -8.74 -23.64 4.30
C ALA A 217 -10.05 -24.37 4.65
N SER A 218 -11.09 -23.64 5.07
CA SER A 218 -12.38 -24.24 5.45
C SER A 218 -13.56 -23.39 4.97
N GLY A 219 -14.58 -24.07 4.42
CA GLY A 219 -15.84 -23.45 4.04
C GLY A 219 -15.76 -22.57 2.79
N GLU A 220 -16.74 -21.70 2.65
CA GLU A 220 -16.83 -20.73 1.55
C GLU A 220 -16.01 -19.49 1.87
N TYR A 221 -15.00 -19.22 1.03
CA TYR A 221 -14.10 -18.09 1.19
C TYR A 221 -14.25 -17.07 0.07
N LYS A 222 -14.18 -15.79 0.43
CA LYS A 222 -14.12 -14.67 -0.50
C LYS A 222 -13.24 -13.55 0.04
N GLU A 223 -12.49 -12.90 -0.84
CA GLU A 223 -11.66 -11.76 -0.50
C GLU A 223 -11.85 -10.56 -1.43
N LEU A 224 -11.69 -9.37 -0.84
CA LEU A 224 -11.82 -8.09 -1.51
C LEU A 224 -10.71 -7.15 -1.03
N PHE A 225 -9.82 -6.76 -1.95
CA PHE A 225 -8.77 -5.77 -1.72
C PHE A 225 -9.16 -4.48 -2.42
N ILE A 226 -9.26 -3.37 -1.67
CA ILE A 226 -9.63 -2.07 -2.23
C ILE A 226 -8.61 -1.00 -1.83
N GLY A 227 -8.20 -0.17 -2.78
CA GLY A 227 -7.30 0.93 -2.46
C GLY A 227 -6.93 1.78 -3.66
N ASN A 228 -6.10 2.78 -3.39
CA ASN A 228 -5.53 3.63 -4.42
C ASN A 228 -4.13 3.08 -4.75
N PRO A 229 -3.89 2.59 -5.97
CA PRO A 229 -2.66 1.89 -6.30
C PRO A 229 -1.47 2.85 -6.47
N ASP A 230 -0.29 2.41 -6.05
CA ASP A 230 0.92 3.21 -5.94
C ASP A 230 2.18 2.53 -6.50
N SER A 231 2.27 1.20 -6.42
CA SER A 231 3.41 0.38 -6.82
C SER A 231 2.95 -1.06 -7.05
N TRP A 232 3.59 -1.77 -7.98
CA TRP A 232 3.36 -3.20 -8.21
C TRP A 232 3.88 -4.06 -7.06
N LEU A 233 4.81 -3.53 -6.27
CA LEU A 233 5.41 -4.22 -5.14
C LEU A 233 4.62 -4.07 -3.86
N SER A 234 3.70 -3.12 -3.76
CA SER A 234 2.81 -2.99 -2.61
C SER A 234 1.85 -4.19 -2.52
N PRO A 235 1.24 -4.47 -1.35
CA PRO A 235 0.30 -5.58 -1.25
C PRO A 235 -0.89 -5.43 -2.21
N LEU A 236 -1.35 -4.19 -2.49
CA LEU A 236 -2.38 -3.96 -3.49
C LEU A 236 -1.90 -4.39 -4.88
N GLY A 237 -0.72 -3.89 -5.30
CA GLY A 237 -0.12 -4.20 -6.60
C GLY A 237 0.06 -5.70 -6.82
N LYS A 238 0.64 -6.41 -5.85
CA LYS A 238 0.85 -7.86 -5.89
C LYS A 238 -0.46 -8.66 -5.93
N HIS A 239 -1.50 -8.20 -5.25
CA HIS A 239 -2.81 -8.86 -5.28
C HIS A 239 -3.50 -8.69 -6.66
N SER A 240 -3.23 -7.58 -7.34
CA SER A 240 -3.72 -7.28 -8.70
C SER A 240 -2.75 -7.63 -9.82
N GLU A 241 -1.65 -8.36 -9.55
CA GLU A 241 -0.68 -8.74 -10.59
C GLU A 241 -1.42 -9.46 -11.73
N PRO A 242 -1.26 -9.04 -13.00
CA PRO A 242 -1.97 -9.66 -14.12
C PRO A 242 -1.55 -11.12 -14.32
N ALA A 243 -2.47 -11.96 -14.75
CA ALA A 243 -2.25 -13.41 -14.89
C ALA A 243 -1.11 -13.76 -15.86
N ASP A 244 -0.87 -12.93 -16.87
CA ASP A 244 0.20 -13.06 -17.87
C ASP A 244 1.48 -12.31 -17.49
N HIS A 245 1.52 -11.67 -16.31
CA HIS A 245 2.59 -10.78 -15.85
C HIS A 245 2.83 -9.53 -16.73
N ASP A 246 1.94 -9.20 -17.68
CA ASP A 246 2.12 -8.06 -18.57
C ASP A 246 1.70 -6.72 -17.93
N ARG A 247 2.51 -6.26 -16.98
CA ARG A 247 2.35 -4.95 -16.33
C ARG A 247 2.40 -3.79 -17.33
N LYS A 248 3.16 -3.95 -18.42
CA LYS A 248 3.31 -2.94 -19.46
C LYS A 248 2.01 -2.75 -20.22
N TYR A 249 1.28 -3.82 -20.52
CA TYR A 249 -0.07 -3.74 -21.08
C TYR A 249 -1.01 -2.95 -20.16
N ILE A 250 -1.00 -3.25 -18.85
CA ILE A 250 -1.83 -2.53 -17.87
C ILE A 250 -1.50 -1.02 -17.84
N GLN A 251 -0.22 -0.66 -17.84
CA GLN A 251 0.22 0.74 -17.80
C GLN A 251 -0.04 1.49 -19.12
N THR A 252 0.17 0.84 -20.27
CA THR A 252 0.08 1.49 -21.59
C THR A 252 -1.35 1.53 -22.13
N ARG A 253 -2.10 0.43 -22.01
CA ARG A 253 -3.47 0.32 -22.52
C ARG A 253 -4.53 0.74 -21.51
N GLN A 254 -4.18 0.76 -20.22
CA GLN A 254 -5.07 1.16 -19.13
C GLN A 254 -6.45 0.47 -19.20
N PRO A 255 -6.50 -0.88 -19.29
CA PRO A 255 -7.77 -1.60 -19.27
C PRO A 255 -8.46 -1.37 -17.92
N ASP A 256 -9.79 -1.29 -17.91
CA ASP A 256 -10.57 -1.11 -16.68
C ASP A 256 -10.79 -2.43 -15.92
N ARG A 257 -10.37 -3.57 -16.50
CA ARG A 257 -10.41 -4.89 -15.86
C ARG A 257 -9.35 -5.85 -16.41
N TRP A 258 -8.86 -6.78 -15.59
CA TRP A 258 -8.01 -7.89 -16.01
C TRP A 258 -8.06 -9.04 -15.00
N GLU A 259 -7.76 -10.25 -15.48
CA GLU A 259 -7.57 -11.42 -14.62
C GLU A 259 -6.24 -11.34 -13.88
N THR A 260 -6.24 -11.72 -12.61
CA THR A 260 -5.04 -11.66 -11.77
C THR A 260 -4.40 -13.04 -11.64
N ILE A 261 -3.12 -13.08 -11.29
CA ILE A 261 -2.39 -14.33 -10.99
C ILE A 261 -2.97 -15.08 -9.77
N ASN A 262 -3.72 -14.37 -8.92
CA ASN A 262 -4.31 -14.98 -7.75
C ASN A 262 -5.54 -15.78 -8.15
N GLU A 263 -5.60 -17.04 -7.78
CA GLU A 263 -6.78 -17.89 -7.98
C GLU A 263 -7.31 -18.43 -6.67
N PHE A 264 -8.58 -18.85 -6.68
CA PHE A 264 -9.18 -19.59 -5.58
C PHE A 264 -10.13 -20.67 -6.13
N ASN A 265 -9.88 -21.93 -5.76
CA ASN A 265 -10.61 -23.11 -6.27
C ASN A 265 -10.64 -23.18 -7.82
N GLY A 266 -9.49 -22.92 -8.45
CA GLY A 266 -9.34 -22.99 -9.92
C GLY A 266 -10.06 -21.88 -10.70
N LYS A 267 -10.58 -20.85 -10.01
CA LYS A 267 -11.13 -19.65 -10.65
C LYS A 267 -10.15 -18.49 -10.53
N PRO A 268 -9.83 -17.80 -11.64
CA PRO A 268 -8.94 -16.66 -11.61
C PRO A 268 -9.56 -15.51 -10.81
N GLY A 269 -8.70 -14.75 -10.17
CA GLY A 269 -9.05 -13.50 -9.53
C GLY A 269 -9.28 -12.41 -10.57
N LEU A 270 -9.95 -11.35 -10.14
CA LEU A 270 -10.29 -10.22 -11.00
C LEU A 270 -9.77 -8.93 -10.37
N CYS A 271 -9.22 -8.05 -11.20
CA CYS A 271 -9.01 -6.66 -10.84
C CYS A 271 -9.93 -5.78 -11.69
N ILE A 272 -10.61 -4.83 -11.06
CA ILE A 272 -11.38 -3.77 -11.73
C ILE A 272 -10.87 -2.39 -11.32
N VAL A 273 -11.05 -1.39 -12.19
CA VAL A 273 -10.54 -0.03 -11.98
C VAL A 273 -11.64 1.01 -12.02
N PHE A 274 -11.75 1.80 -10.96
CA PHE A 274 -12.57 3.00 -10.89
C PHE A 274 -11.72 4.23 -11.17
N ASP A 275 -11.53 4.49 -12.46
CA ASP A 275 -10.78 5.62 -12.96
C ASP A 275 -11.51 6.93 -12.68
N GLY A 276 -10.94 7.80 -11.84
CA GLY A 276 -11.60 9.03 -11.40
C GLY A 276 -11.92 10.01 -12.53
N ARG A 277 -11.25 9.89 -13.69
CA ARG A 277 -11.57 10.66 -14.91
C ARG A 277 -12.88 10.19 -15.56
N LYS A 278 -13.31 8.96 -15.25
CA LYS A 278 -14.55 8.32 -15.73
C LYS A 278 -15.59 8.22 -14.61
N ALA A 279 -15.45 9.00 -13.53
CA ALA A 279 -16.37 8.93 -12.40
C ALA A 279 -17.81 9.26 -12.81
N PRO A 280 -18.83 8.57 -12.27
CA PRO A 280 -20.24 8.86 -12.56
C PRO A 280 -20.63 10.33 -12.29
N SER A 281 -20.01 10.98 -11.30
CA SER A 281 -20.16 12.42 -11.04
C SER A 281 -19.73 13.31 -12.21
N PHE A 282 -18.99 12.79 -13.20
CA PHE A 282 -18.54 13.52 -14.39
C PHE A 282 -19.53 13.38 -15.56
N ASP A 283 -20.54 12.51 -15.44
CA ASP A 283 -21.50 12.25 -16.53
C ASP A 283 -22.38 13.46 -16.83
N SER A 284 -22.75 14.23 -15.81
CA SER A 284 -23.52 15.47 -15.95
C SER A 284 -23.44 16.35 -14.71
N LYS A 285 -23.84 17.62 -14.82
CA LYS A 285 -23.99 18.51 -13.65
C LYS A 285 -25.01 17.99 -12.63
N ALA A 286 -26.05 17.29 -13.09
CA ALA A 286 -27.06 16.69 -12.23
C ALA A 286 -26.46 15.53 -11.42
N GLU A 287 -25.66 14.67 -12.07
CA GLU A 287 -24.94 13.58 -11.41
C GLU A 287 -23.88 14.10 -10.44
N ALA A 288 -23.12 15.14 -10.80
CA ALA A 288 -22.17 15.78 -9.89
C ALA A 288 -22.84 16.23 -8.57
N LYS A 289 -24.05 16.80 -8.66
CA LYS A 289 -24.85 17.22 -7.49
C LYS A 289 -25.45 16.04 -6.73
N ARG A 290 -25.94 15.01 -7.43
CA ARG A 290 -26.55 13.81 -6.82
C ARG A 290 -25.51 12.93 -6.12
N LEU A 291 -24.28 12.93 -6.64
CA LEU A 291 -23.14 12.14 -6.21
C LEU A 291 -22.03 13.06 -5.67
N ASP A 292 -22.41 14.05 -4.86
CA ASP A 292 -21.51 15.06 -4.28
C ASP A 292 -20.39 14.47 -3.40
N PHE A 293 -20.62 13.28 -2.84
CA PHE A 293 -19.65 12.49 -2.09
C PHE A 293 -18.56 11.84 -2.97
N MET A 294 -18.75 11.78 -4.29
CA MET A 294 -17.73 11.24 -5.21
C MET A 294 -16.71 12.31 -5.60
N ILE A 295 -15.61 11.90 -6.21
CA ILE A 295 -14.65 12.84 -6.81
C ILE A 295 -15.38 13.84 -7.72
N GLN A 296 -15.09 15.13 -7.54
CA GLN A 296 -15.75 16.21 -8.27
C GLN A 296 -14.87 16.76 -9.39
N PRO A 297 -15.45 17.21 -10.53
CA PRO A 297 -14.70 17.81 -11.61
C PRO A 297 -13.83 19.00 -11.19
N GLY A 298 -14.32 19.82 -10.25
CA GLY A 298 -13.57 20.97 -9.72
C GLY A 298 -12.31 20.56 -8.95
N PHE A 299 -12.42 19.52 -8.10
CA PHE A 299 -11.28 18.97 -7.36
C PHE A 299 -10.25 18.32 -8.29
N ALA A 300 -10.70 17.55 -9.28
CA ALA A 300 -9.78 16.96 -10.25
C ALA A 300 -9.02 18.05 -11.04
N LYS A 301 -9.69 19.14 -11.42
CA LYS A 301 -9.03 20.29 -12.06
C LYS A 301 -8.01 20.97 -11.16
N SER A 302 -8.33 21.21 -9.89
CA SER A 302 -7.39 21.86 -8.96
C SER A 302 -6.15 21.00 -8.72
N ILE A 303 -6.30 19.69 -8.54
CA ILE A 303 -5.16 18.79 -8.39
C ILE A 303 -4.33 18.72 -9.68
N THR A 304 -4.98 18.68 -10.84
CA THR A 304 -4.26 18.70 -12.12
C THR A 304 -3.45 20.00 -12.30
N ALA A 305 -3.99 21.14 -11.86
CA ALA A 305 -3.32 22.43 -11.94
C ALA A 305 -2.14 22.55 -10.95
N ASN A 306 -2.29 22.01 -9.74
CA ASN A 306 -1.28 22.14 -8.68
C ASN A 306 -0.16 21.10 -8.80
N GLU A 307 -0.49 19.84 -9.07
CA GLU A 307 0.45 18.72 -9.03
C GLU A 307 0.96 18.33 -10.43
N GLY A 308 0.24 18.72 -11.49
CA GLY A 308 0.49 18.27 -12.85
C GLY A 308 0.11 16.80 -13.10
N THR A 309 -0.08 16.45 -14.38
CA THR A 309 -0.44 15.09 -14.82
C THR A 309 0.69 14.07 -14.67
N ASP A 310 1.91 14.56 -14.44
CA ASP A 310 3.14 13.75 -14.37
C ASP A 310 3.51 13.45 -12.89
N SER A 311 2.56 13.63 -11.98
CA SER A 311 2.76 13.39 -10.54
C SER A 311 2.15 12.08 -10.07
N ARG A 312 2.81 11.45 -9.09
CA ARG A 312 2.28 10.27 -8.40
C ARG A 312 0.91 10.55 -7.76
N TYR A 313 0.73 11.78 -7.28
CA TYR A 313 -0.51 12.23 -6.66
C TYR A 313 -1.67 12.20 -7.65
N TYR A 314 -1.48 12.77 -8.85
CA TYR A 314 -2.48 12.71 -9.92
C TYR A 314 -2.84 11.28 -10.28
N TRP A 315 -1.86 10.40 -10.49
CA TRP A 315 -2.11 9.01 -10.89
C TRP A 315 -2.83 8.20 -9.81
N SER A 316 -2.43 8.32 -8.55
CA SER A 316 -3.01 7.53 -7.47
C SER A 316 -4.39 8.05 -7.06
N TYR A 317 -4.55 9.38 -6.93
CA TYR A 317 -5.75 10.00 -6.36
C TYR A 317 -6.76 10.53 -7.37
N ILE A 318 -6.36 10.79 -8.62
CA ILE A 318 -7.28 11.25 -9.68
C ILE A 318 -7.52 10.15 -10.71
N VAL A 319 -6.47 9.47 -11.18
CA VAL A 319 -6.61 8.38 -12.16
C VAL A 319 -6.96 7.05 -11.48
N GLY A 320 -6.46 6.80 -10.28
CA GLY A 320 -6.65 5.51 -9.60
C GLY A 320 -5.83 4.37 -10.21
N ARG A 321 -4.64 4.67 -10.73
CA ARG A 321 -3.73 3.71 -11.38
C ARG A 321 -2.29 3.92 -10.94
N ILE A 322 -1.49 2.87 -11.00
CA ILE A 322 -0.04 2.98 -10.84
C ILE A 322 0.49 3.88 -11.98
N PRO A 323 1.31 4.90 -11.67
CA PRO A 323 1.95 5.74 -12.68
C PRO A 323 2.71 4.89 -13.72
N PRO A 324 2.61 5.20 -15.02
CA PRO A 324 3.43 4.56 -16.04
C PRO A 324 4.92 4.71 -15.75
N GLU A 325 5.70 3.72 -16.15
CA GLU A 325 7.16 3.76 -16.05
C GLU A 325 7.73 4.94 -16.83
N GLY A 326 8.82 5.52 -16.31
CA GLY A 326 9.48 6.68 -16.89
C GLY A 326 8.70 8.00 -16.79
N LEU A 327 7.46 7.98 -16.29
CA LEU A 327 6.70 9.21 -16.04
C LEU A 327 7.17 9.90 -14.76
N LEU A 328 7.37 9.12 -13.70
CA LEU A 328 7.91 9.64 -12.44
C LEU A 328 9.43 9.66 -12.51
N MET A 329 10.00 10.83 -12.22
CA MET A 329 11.43 10.96 -11.99
C MET A 329 11.74 10.46 -10.58
N VAL A 330 12.44 9.35 -10.47
CA VAL A 330 12.80 8.72 -9.19
C VAL A 330 14.30 8.37 -9.18
N PRO A 331 14.92 8.22 -8.00
CA PRO A 331 16.33 7.85 -7.88
C PRO A 331 16.70 6.59 -8.65
N ILE A 332 15.83 5.58 -8.64
CA ILE A 332 15.97 4.31 -9.35
C ILE A 332 14.57 3.68 -9.52
N THR A 333 14.34 2.98 -10.63
CA THR A 333 13.04 2.33 -10.89
C THR A 333 13.00 0.91 -10.33
N GLU A 334 11.80 0.33 -10.19
CA GLU A 334 11.64 -1.08 -9.81
C GLU A 334 12.32 -2.01 -10.82
N GLN A 335 12.25 -1.68 -12.11
CA GLN A 335 12.87 -2.44 -13.19
C GLN A 335 14.40 -2.40 -13.11
N ASP A 336 14.99 -1.24 -12.83
CA ASP A 336 16.44 -1.12 -12.60
C ASP A 336 16.89 -2.02 -11.44
N LEU A 337 16.12 -2.06 -10.35
CA LEU A 337 16.42 -2.88 -9.17
C LEU A 337 16.33 -4.38 -9.49
N VAL A 338 15.32 -4.79 -10.27
CA VAL A 338 15.20 -6.18 -10.75
C VAL A 338 16.35 -6.53 -11.68
N GLY A 339 16.63 -5.69 -12.68
CA GLY A 339 17.74 -5.89 -13.62
C GLY A 339 19.11 -5.95 -12.95
N ALA A 340 19.29 -5.20 -11.85
CA ALA A 340 20.53 -5.17 -11.09
C ALA A 340 20.66 -6.31 -10.07
N ASN A 341 19.65 -7.18 -9.96
CA ASN A 341 19.52 -8.19 -8.92
C ASN A 341 19.57 -7.60 -7.49
N ALA A 342 19.15 -6.35 -7.30
CA ALA A 342 19.27 -5.65 -6.01
C ALA A 342 18.42 -6.26 -4.90
N MET A 343 17.33 -6.94 -5.27
CA MET A 343 16.43 -7.65 -4.35
C MET A 343 16.82 -9.11 -4.11
N ALA A 344 17.68 -9.68 -4.96
CA ALA A 344 18.09 -11.08 -4.84
C ALA A 344 19.03 -11.27 -3.64
N PRO A 345 18.98 -12.41 -2.94
CA PRO A 345 19.93 -12.70 -1.87
C PRO A 345 21.36 -12.77 -2.42
N ALA A 346 22.33 -12.35 -1.61
CA ALA A 346 23.74 -12.48 -1.95
C ALA A 346 24.21 -13.94 -1.77
N VAL A 347 24.92 -14.47 -2.76
CA VAL A 347 25.64 -15.75 -2.67
C VAL A 347 27.12 -15.44 -2.51
N TRP A 348 27.64 -15.62 -1.30
CA TRP A 348 29.00 -15.22 -0.94
C TRP A 348 30.04 -16.22 -1.46
N GLU A 349 31.13 -15.71 -2.03
CA GLU A 349 32.30 -16.52 -2.40
C GLU A 349 33.23 -16.74 -1.21
N SER A 350 33.38 -15.71 -0.38
CA SER A 350 34.21 -15.72 0.83
C SER A 350 33.43 -15.21 2.04
N GLY A 351 34.10 -15.01 3.18
CA GLY A 351 33.48 -14.41 4.35
C GLY A 351 32.96 -12.99 4.10
N TYR A 352 32.09 -12.51 4.99
CA TYR A 352 31.55 -11.16 4.96
C TYR A 352 31.87 -10.41 6.26
N THR A 353 31.84 -9.09 6.20
CA THR A 353 31.90 -8.21 7.36
C THR A 353 30.50 -7.65 7.65
N GLU A 354 30.10 -7.67 8.92
CA GLU A 354 28.80 -7.17 9.37
C GLU A 354 28.88 -5.68 9.73
N TYR A 355 27.86 -4.94 9.30
CA TYR A 355 27.62 -3.52 9.53
C TYR A 355 26.17 -3.31 9.93
N ALA A 356 25.88 -2.15 10.51
CA ALA A 356 24.52 -1.77 10.89
C ALA A 356 24.16 -0.36 10.43
N GLY A 357 22.90 -0.18 10.03
CA GLY A 357 22.28 1.12 9.79
C GLY A 357 21.22 1.41 10.83
N PHE A 358 21.14 2.63 11.32
CA PHE A 358 20.11 3.06 12.26
C PHE A 358 19.47 4.37 11.79
N ASP A 359 18.14 4.36 11.71
CA ASP A 359 17.35 5.59 11.66
C ASP A 359 16.27 5.50 12.73
N GLY A 360 16.12 6.56 13.49
CA GLY A 360 15.23 6.59 14.64
C GLY A 360 14.85 8.00 15.03
N SER A 361 13.59 8.16 15.42
CA SER A 361 13.04 9.42 15.92
C SER A 361 12.30 9.14 17.22
N THR A 362 12.26 10.12 18.12
CA THR A 362 11.44 10.06 19.33
C THR A 362 9.96 10.39 19.05
N GLY A 363 9.60 10.71 17.80
CA GLY A 363 8.24 11.02 17.38
C GLY A 363 7.34 9.78 17.33
N ALA A 364 6.13 9.88 17.87
CA ALA A 364 5.19 8.76 18.01
C ALA A 364 4.70 8.11 16.68
N LYS A 365 5.03 8.70 15.51
CA LYS A 365 4.59 8.23 14.18
C LYS A 365 5.70 7.64 13.32
N ASP A 366 6.95 7.94 13.64
CA ASP A 366 8.13 7.48 12.89
C ASP A 366 8.57 6.13 13.45
N LYS A 367 9.12 5.26 12.59
CA LYS A 367 9.66 3.98 13.02
C LYS A 367 11.08 4.20 13.55
N ILE A 368 11.49 3.30 14.44
CA ILE A 368 12.88 3.21 14.89
C ILE A 368 13.37 1.87 14.39
N VAL A 369 14.31 1.89 13.44
CA VAL A 369 14.70 0.72 12.67
C VAL A 369 16.22 0.56 12.66
N LEU A 370 16.66 -0.70 12.74
CA LEU A 370 18.06 -1.08 12.61
C LEU A 370 18.18 -2.12 11.49
N TYR A 371 19.06 -1.88 10.52
CA TYR A 371 19.32 -2.78 9.40
C TYR A 371 20.65 -3.48 9.57
N ARG A 372 20.67 -4.80 9.40
CA ARG A 372 21.88 -5.62 9.36
C ARG A 372 22.37 -5.70 7.92
N ILE A 373 23.60 -5.26 7.68
CA ILE A 373 24.21 -5.25 6.36
C ILE A 373 25.46 -6.11 6.37
N ARG A 374 25.58 -7.02 5.40
CA ARG A 374 26.80 -7.80 5.13
C ARG A 374 27.53 -7.20 3.95
N VAL A 375 28.85 -7.08 4.05
CA VAL A 375 29.69 -6.61 2.95
C VAL A 375 30.79 -7.61 2.69
N GLY A 376 30.95 -8.02 1.43
CA GLY A 376 31.91 -9.03 1.03
C GLY A 376 31.83 -9.32 -0.47
N THR A 377 32.59 -10.31 -0.90
CA THR A 377 32.65 -10.72 -2.31
C THR A 377 31.63 -11.82 -2.59
N ILE A 378 30.81 -11.62 -3.61
CA ILE A 378 29.87 -12.64 -4.10
C ILE A 378 30.51 -13.54 -5.14
N MET A 379 29.92 -14.72 -5.36
CA MET A 379 30.25 -15.58 -6.49
C MET A 379 30.19 -14.76 -7.79
N GLY A 380 31.33 -14.65 -8.47
CA GLY A 380 31.52 -13.74 -9.60
C GLY A 380 32.46 -12.56 -9.32
N GLY A 381 33.06 -12.48 -8.12
CA GLY A 381 34.19 -11.59 -7.81
C GLY A 381 33.84 -10.14 -7.46
N ALA A 382 32.56 -9.75 -7.50
CA ALA A 382 32.13 -8.39 -7.14
C ALA A 382 31.97 -8.23 -5.63
N THR A 383 32.48 -7.12 -5.06
CA THR A 383 32.19 -6.73 -3.68
C THR A 383 30.84 -6.01 -3.61
N VAL A 384 29.94 -6.49 -2.76
CA VAL A 384 28.59 -5.95 -2.62
C VAL A 384 28.23 -5.70 -1.14
N MET A 385 27.29 -4.79 -0.91
CA MET A 385 26.53 -4.73 0.34
C MET A 385 25.22 -5.51 0.19
N ALA A 386 24.86 -6.31 1.19
CA ALA A 386 23.64 -7.08 1.19
C ALA A 386 22.85 -6.86 2.48
N VAL A 387 21.57 -6.55 2.36
CA VAL A 387 20.66 -6.53 3.50
C VAL A 387 20.45 -7.96 3.99
N ALA A 388 20.86 -8.24 5.23
CA ALA A 388 20.77 -9.55 5.86
C ALA A 388 19.57 -9.68 6.81
N GLY A 389 19.05 -8.55 7.30
CA GLY A 389 17.90 -8.52 8.19
C GLY A 389 17.64 -7.12 8.72
N ARG A 390 16.55 -6.96 9.46
CA ARG A 390 16.18 -5.72 10.14
C ARG A 390 15.46 -6.02 11.45
N ASP A 391 15.47 -5.06 12.35
CA ASP A 391 14.70 -5.10 13.60
C ASP A 391 14.08 -3.72 13.89
N TYR A 392 12.96 -3.71 14.63
CA TYR A 392 12.23 -2.49 15.00
C TYR A 392 12.17 -2.30 16.52
N CYS A 393 12.44 -1.08 16.97
CA CYS A 393 12.22 -0.71 18.36
C CYS A 393 10.76 -0.30 18.58
N LYS A 394 10.15 -0.79 19.65
CA LYS A 394 8.82 -0.37 20.12
C LYS A 394 8.96 0.16 21.55
N PRO A 395 9.45 1.41 21.74
CA PRO A 395 9.64 1.95 23.08
C PRO A 395 8.31 2.11 23.82
N ALA A 396 8.30 1.83 25.12
CA ALA A 396 7.13 2.04 25.96
C ALA A 396 6.99 3.54 26.27
N MET A 397 6.01 4.18 25.64
CA MET A 397 5.72 5.62 25.79
C MET A 397 5.32 6.02 27.21
N THR A 398 4.91 5.06 28.05
CA THR A 398 4.53 5.30 29.45
C THR A 398 5.72 5.44 30.41
N LYS A 399 6.94 5.19 29.94
CA LYS A 399 8.17 5.31 30.74
C LYS A 399 8.93 6.58 30.38
N CYS A 400 9.45 7.29 31.38
CA CYS A 400 10.13 8.59 31.22
C CYS A 400 11.53 8.55 30.58
N ASN A 401 11.94 7.45 29.92
CA ASN A 401 13.26 7.32 29.29
C ASN A 401 13.17 6.59 27.94
N ILE A 402 12.64 7.26 26.92
CA ILE A 402 12.52 6.68 25.57
C ILE A 402 13.90 6.47 24.93
N SER A 403 14.80 7.45 25.02
CA SER A 403 16.14 7.35 24.44
C SER A 403 16.97 6.21 25.04
N GLY A 404 16.91 5.99 26.35
CA GLY A 404 17.58 4.87 27.01
C GLY A 404 17.02 3.51 26.58
N GLN A 405 15.68 3.39 26.43
CA GLN A 405 15.06 2.16 25.89
C GLN A 405 15.55 1.85 24.47
N ILE A 406 15.68 2.88 23.64
CA ILE A 406 16.22 2.73 22.27
C ILE A 406 17.70 2.33 22.32
N GLY A 407 18.50 2.96 23.18
CA GLY A 407 19.91 2.63 23.37
C GLY A 407 20.13 1.19 23.80
N GLU A 408 19.42 0.73 24.83
CA GLU A 408 19.49 -0.65 25.33
C GLU A 408 19.04 -1.67 24.28
N TRP A 409 17.96 -1.38 23.56
CA TRP A 409 17.48 -2.24 22.47
C TRP A 409 18.53 -2.34 21.35
N ALA A 410 19.05 -1.20 20.88
CA ALA A 410 20.03 -1.19 19.81
C ALA A 410 21.33 -1.91 20.23
N ALA A 411 21.82 -1.67 21.45
CA ALA A 411 23.00 -2.35 21.98
C ALA A 411 22.83 -3.88 21.99
N LYS A 412 21.68 -4.36 22.49
CA LYS A 412 21.35 -5.79 22.47
C LYS A 412 21.25 -6.35 21.05
N THR A 413 20.63 -5.61 20.14
CA THR A 413 20.49 -6.04 18.74
C THR A 413 21.85 -6.10 18.03
N LEU A 414 22.73 -5.12 18.26
CA LEU A 414 24.09 -5.10 17.73
C LEU A 414 24.94 -6.26 18.25
N ASP A 415 24.87 -6.53 19.57
CA ASP A 415 25.56 -7.65 20.20
C ASP A 415 25.09 -9.00 19.62
N ASN A 416 23.78 -9.19 19.51
CA ASN A 416 23.19 -10.38 18.87
C ASN A 416 23.63 -10.56 17.41
N TRP A 417 23.93 -9.47 16.70
CA TRP A 417 24.39 -9.52 15.31
C TRP A 417 25.91 -9.59 15.18
N GLY A 418 26.65 -9.44 16.28
CA GLY A 418 28.12 -9.36 16.28
C GLY A 418 28.64 -8.09 15.60
N VAL A 419 27.88 -6.99 15.61
CA VAL A 419 28.26 -5.73 14.97
C VAL A 419 28.82 -4.78 16.02
N PRO A 420 30.12 -4.42 15.98
CA PRO A 420 30.66 -3.41 16.87
C PRO A 420 30.10 -2.03 16.52
N VAL A 421 29.95 -1.15 17.52
CA VAL A 421 29.43 0.22 17.31
C VAL A 421 30.24 1.04 16.29
N SER A 422 31.53 0.73 16.11
CA SER A 422 32.39 1.37 15.09
C SER A 422 31.97 1.06 13.64
N ARG A 423 31.08 0.09 13.45
CA ARG A 423 30.45 -0.30 12.18
C ARG A 423 28.95 0.00 12.14
N LEU A 424 28.44 0.75 13.10
CA LEU A 424 27.10 1.34 13.05
C LEU A 424 27.16 2.68 12.31
N ALA A 425 26.32 2.86 11.30
CA ALA A 425 26.02 4.17 10.71
C ALA A 425 24.63 4.63 11.18
N ALA A 426 24.51 5.87 11.61
CA ALA A 426 23.28 6.41 12.16
C ALA A 426 23.00 7.84 11.67
N ASP A 427 21.75 8.15 11.34
CA ASP A 427 21.33 9.52 11.04
C ASP A 427 21.48 10.36 12.32
N SER A 428 22.21 11.47 12.20
CA SER A 428 22.48 12.43 13.28
C SER A 428 21.81 13.78 13.03
N SER A 429 20.88 13.85 12.09
CA SER A 429 20.16 15.09 11.75
C SER A 429 19.23 15.52 12.89
N GLY A 430 19.11 16.84 13.10
CA GLY A 430 18.30 17.43 14.16
C GLY A 430 18.59 16.86 15.56
N ASN A 431 17.55 16.33 16.22
CA ASN A 431 17.65 15.82 17.59
C ASN A 431 18.12 14.37 17.70
N GLN A 432 18.46 13.70 16.58
CA GLN A 432 18.83 12.28 16.59
C GLN A 432 20.22 12.01 17.18
N GLY A 433 21.09 13.02 17.27
CA GLY A 433 22.41 12.89 17.91
C GLY A 433 22.35 12.33 19.34
N ALA A 434 21.33 12.71 20.11
CA ALA A 434 21.13 12.21 21.48
C ALA A 434 20.74 10.73 21.53
N LEU A 435 20.12 10.19 20.48
CA LEU A 435 19.84 8.74 20.37
C LEU A 435 21.13 7.97 20.13
N ILE A 436 22.02 8.49 19.29
CA ILE A 436 23.33 7.88 19.04
C ILE A 436 24.14 7.84 20.34
N ASP A 437 24.16 8.95 21.10
CA ASP A 437 24.82 8.99 22.41
C ASP A 437 24.26 7.92 23.37
N ALA A 438 22.94 7.73 23.39
CA ALA A 438 22.30 6.69 24.20
C ALA A 438 22.72 5.27 23.78
N ILE A 439 22.87 5.02 22.47
CA ILE A 439 23.36 3.74 21.95
C ILE A 439 24.81 3.51 22.36
N GLU A 440 25.70 4.49 22.15
CA GLU A 440 27.12 4.40 22.52
C GLU A 440 27.30 4.17 24.03
N ASN A 441 26.51 4.86 24.85
CA ASN A 441 26.50 4.65 26.30
C ASN A 441 26.01 3.24 26.69
N ALA A 442 24.97 2.72 26.04
CA ALA A 442 24.43 1.39 26.31
C ALA A 442 25.36 0.25 25.85
N VAL A 443 26.10 0.46 24.76
CA VAL A 443 27.15 -0.47 24.29
C VAL A 443 28.40 -0.39 25.18
N GLY A 444 28.65 0.76 25.82
CA GLY A 444 29.87 1.01 26.59
C GLY A 444 31.10 1.35 25.72
N SER A 445 30.88 1.68 24.44
CA SER A 445 31.93 2.06 23.49
C SER A 445 31.43 3.19 22.59
N ARG A 446 32.35 4.08 22.18
CA ARG A 446 32.09 5.12 21.19
C ARG A 446 32.57 4.68 19.80
N GLY A 447 32.15 5.42 18.77
CA GLY A 447 32.67 5.30 17.41
C GLY A 447 31.60 5.08 16.34
N ALA A 448 30.31 5.28 16.65
CA ALA A 448 29.27 5.23 15.64
C ALA A 448 29.54 6.26 14.54
N PHE A 449 29.35 5.87 13.28
CA PHE A 449 29.48 6.76 12.14
C PHE A 449 28.22 7.62 12.02
N ARG A 450 28.36 8.91 12.29
CA ARG A 450 27.25 9.86 12.31
C ARG A 450 27.06 10.46 10.91
N VAL A 451 25.87 10.28 10.33
CA VAL A 451 25.51 10.79 9.02
C VAL A 451 24.57 11.98 9.20
N SER A 452 24.98 13.16 8.77
CA SER A 452 24.09 14.32 8.71
C SER A 452 23.49 14.43 7.31
N ALA A 453 22.15 14.47 7.22
CA ALA A 453 21.43 14.83 6.00
C ALA A 453 21.27 16.36 5.86
N GLU A 454 21.58 17.12 6.92
CA GLU A 454 21.63 18.57 6.91
C GLU A 454 22.92 19.07 6.26
N GLY A 455 22.78 20.07 5.37
CA GLY A 455 23.90 20.75 4.72
C GLY A 455 24.03 20.49 3.22
N GLY A 456 25.14 20.98 2.66
CA GLY A 456 25.46 20.84 1.24
C GLY A 456 26.01 19.46 0.88
N PRO A 457 25.92 19.05 -0.39
CA PRO A 457 26.52 17.80 -0.85
C PRO A 457 28.05 17.83 -0.78
N SER A 458 28.66 16.64 -0.72
CA SER A 458 30.10 16.46 -0.62
C SER A 458 30.85 16.74 -1.93
N GLU A 459 32.16 16.95 -1.85
CA GLU A 459 33.05 17.05 -3.02
C GLU A 459 33.45 15.67 -3.59
N ARG A 460 32.90 14.55 -3.05
CA ARG A 460 33.20 13.21 -3.55
C ARG A 460 32.69 13.05 -4.98
N ARG A 461 33.33 12.18 -5.77
CA ARG A 461 32.80 11.81 -7.08
C ARG A 461 31.45 11.12 -6.94
N VAL A 462 30.62 11.23 -7.97
CA VAL A 462 29.32 10.53 -7.98
C VAL A 462 29.51 9.02 -8.09
N HIS A 463 30.41 8.57 -8.97
CA HIS A 463 30.89 7.20 -9.08
C HIS A 463 32.25 7.19 -9.79
N THR A 464 32.97 6.06 -9.78
CA THR A 464 34.34 5.93 -10.30
C THR A 464 34.49 6.26 -11.79
N GLY A 465 33.42 6.13 -12.57
CA GLY A 465 33.38 6.36 -14.02
C GLY A 465 33.00 7.77 -14.47
N VAL A 466 32.69 8.70 -13.56
CA VAL A 466 32.28 10.07 -13.92
C VAL A 466 33.12 11.10 -13.16
N PRO A 467 33.65 12.14 -13.86
CA PRO A 467 34.48 13.16 -13.22
C PRO A 467 33.68 14.11 -12.32
N GLN A 468 32.36 14.19 -12.52
CA GLN A 468 31.46 15.08 -11.78
C GLN A 468 31.45 14.75 -10.27
N THR A 469 31.46 15.79 -9.44
CA THR A 469 31.32 15.65 -7.99
C THR A 469 29.85 15.64 -7.55
N CYS A 470 29.60 15.14 -6.34
CA CYS A 470 28.28 15.15 -5.73
C CYS A 470 27.77 16.59 -5.56
N LYS A 471 28.63 17.54 -5.21
CA LYS A 471 28.30 18.97 -5.11
C LYS A 471 27.89 19.59 -6.44
N GLU A 472 28.46 19.14 -7.55
CA GLU A 472 28.07 19.59 -8.89
C GLU A 472 26.75 18.97 -9.36
N ARG A 473 26.43 17.76 -8.88
CA ARG A 473 25.25 17.00 -9.35
C ARG A 473 24.01 17.16 -8.47
N TYR A 474 24.17 17.26 -7.16
CA TYR A 474 23.07 17.22 -6.19
C TYR A 474 22.88 18.57 -5.50
N GLN A 475 21.64 18.88 -5.13
CA GLN A 475 21.29 20.14 -4.48
C GLN A 475 21.69 20.14 -3.00
N ASP A 476 21.45 19.02 -2.32
CA ASP A 476 21.63 18.87 -0.87
C ASP A 476 22.19 17.49 -0.49
N ARG A 477 22.60 17.37 0.76
CA ARG A 477 23.19 16.14 1.32
C ARG A 477 22.18 14.99 1.38
N ALA A 478 20.91 15.26 1.67
CA ALA A 478 19.85 14.24 1.67
C ALA A 478 19.68 13.57 0.29
N THR A 479 19.72 14.36 -0.78
CA THR A 479 19.67 13.87 -2.15
C THR A 479 20.90 13.02 -2.46
N GLU A 480 22.09 13.46 -2.05
CA GLU A 480 23.33 12.69 -2.25
C GLU A 480 23.27 11.31 -1.60
N LEU A 481 22.79 11.20 -0.36
CA LEU A 481 22.72 9.92 0.37
C LEU A 481 21.86 8.89 -0.38
N VAL A 482 20.66 9.29 -0.80
CA VAL A 482 19.75 8.41 -1.55
C VAL A 482 20.29 8.08 -2.93
N MET A 483 20.87 9.07 -3.62
CA MET A 483 21.44 8.84 -4.95
C MET A 483 22.68 7.96 -4.90
N THR A 484 23.49 8.01 -3.83
CA THR A 484 24.64 7.12 -3.63
C THR A 484 24.19 5.66 -3.54
N LEU A 485 23.13 5.38 -2.78
CA LEU A 485 22.53 4.04 -2.72
C LEU A 485 21.99 3.61 -4.10
N ALA A 486 21.34 4.52 -4.83
CA ALA A 486 20.86 4.24 -6.19
C ALA A 486 22.00 3.91 -7.16
N GLU A 487 23.14 4.62 -7.09
CA GLU A 487 24.32 4.29 -7.88
C GLU A 487 24.87 2.90 -7.53
N PHE A 488 25.01 2.56 -6.25
CA PHE A 488 25.40 1.19 -5.87
C PHE A 488 24.45 0.13 -6.44
N CYS A 489 23.14 0.40 -6.47
CA CYS A 489 22.18 -0.50 -7.09
C CYS A 489 22.43 -0.63 -8.61
N ARG A 490 22.62 0.47 -9.34
CA ARG A 490 22.87 0.46 -10.81
C ARG A 490 24.10 -0.33 -11.22
N PHE A 491 25.11 -0.39 -10.36
CA PHE A 491 26.33 -1.16 -10.59
C PHE A 491 26.28 -2.57 -9.98
N GLY A 492 25.10 -3.05 -9.59
CA GLY A 492 24.92 -4.40 -9.05
C GLY A 492 25.64 -4.63 -7.72
N GLN A 493 25.95 -3.57 -6.97
CA GLN A 493 26.71 -3.62 -5.71
C GLN A 493 25.80 -3.71 -4.47
N VAL A 494 24.48 -3.83 -4.67
CA VAL A 494 23.50 -4.01 -3.60
C VAL A 494 22.76 -5.34 -3.81
N ARG A 495 22.48 -6.06 -2.71
CA ARG A 495 21.70 -7.30 -2.68
C ARG A 495 20.70 -7.31 -1.52
N GLY A 496 19.66 -8.13 -1.64
CA GLY A 496 18.72 -8.43 -0.56
C GLY A 496 17.82 -7.27 -0.12
N LEU A 497 17.70 -6.18 -0.91
CA LEU A 497 16.80 -5.08 -0.55
C LEU A 497 15.38 -5.61 -0.32
N ASP A 498 14.82 -5.30 0.84
CA ASP A 498 13.45 -5.67 1.14
C ASP A 498 12.43 -4.71 0.52
N SER A 499 11.17 -5.12 0.55
CA SER A 499 10.08 -4.40 -0.10
C SER A 499 9.83 -3.00 0.46
N GLU A 500 10.18 -2.71 1.72
CA GLU A 500 10.00 -1.37 2.28
C GLU A 500 11.06 -0.41 1.72
N VAL A 501 12.34 -0.83 1.69
CA VAL A 501 13.42 -0.01 1.12
C VAL A 501 13.18 0.22 -0.37
N VAL A 502 12.80 -0.84 -1.10
CA VAL A 502 12.47 -0.75 -2.52
C VAL A 502 11.31 0.20 -2.75
N HIS A 503 10.20 0.06 -2.01
CA HIS A 503 9.07 0.98 -2.12
C HIS A 503 9.51 2.43 -1.84
N GLN A 504 10.25 2.67 -0.77
CA GLN A 504 10.66 4.03 -0.41
C GLN A 504 11.59 4.67 -1.45
N ILE A 505 12.55 3.93 -2.03
CA ILE A 505 13.47 4.49 -3.04
C ILE A 505 12.80 4.71 -4.40
N THR A 506 11.84 3.85 -4.78
CA THR A 506 11.12 3.96 -6.07
C THR A 506 9.90 4.88 -6.01
N THR A 507 9.52 5.35 -4.81
CA THR A 507 8.41 6.30 -4.63
C THR A 507 8.84 7.72 -4.29
N ARG A 508 10.10 7.92 -3.90
CA ARG A 508 10.61 9.23 -3.51
C ARG A 508 11.06 10.01 -4.75
N ASN A 509 10.15 10.82 -5.28
CA ASN A 509 10.36 11.55 -6.53
C ASN A 509 11.55 12.51 -6.47
N ILE A 510 12.14 12.80 -7.62
CA ILE A 510 13.04 13.91 -7.86
C ILE A 510 12.17 15.14 -8.16
N ASP A 511 12.38 16.22 -7.42
CA ASP A 511 11.67 17.48 -7.54
C ASP A 511 11.95 18.11 -8.91
N GLN A 512 10.88 18.43 -9.64
CA GLN A 512 10.94 19.03 -10.97
C GLN A 512 10.72 20.56 -10.94
N GLU A 513 10.35 21.13 -9.79
CA GLU A 513 10.19 22.58 -9.67
C GLU A 513 11.56 23.25 -9.81
N ARG A 514 11.81 23.74 -11.03
CA ARG A 514 12.94 24.61 -11.33
C ARG A 514 12.40 26.00 -11.56
N ASP A 515 12.91 26.95 -10.77
CA ASP A 515 13.00 28.35 -11.17
C ASP A 515 13.69 28.38 -12.53
N ASP A 516 12.95 28.81 -13.57
CA ASP A 516 13.46 29.05 -14.92
C ASP A 516 14.64 30.05 -14.92
N ASP A 517 14.85 30.79 -13.83
CA ASP A 517 15.90 31.80 -13.65
C ASP A 517 17.22 31.28 -13.04
N SER A 518 17.27 30.05 -12.51
CA SER A 518 18.51 29.54 -11.92
C SER A 518 19.28 28.62 -12.86
N ASN A 519 20.49 29.04 -13.24
CA ASN A 519 21.43 28.28 -14.07
C ASN A 519 21.93 26.96 -13.41
N ASN A 520 21.35 26.55 -12.27
CA ASN A 520 21.84 25.48 -11.41
C ASN A 520 20.98 24.20 -11.56
N ARG A 521 21.38 23.34 -12.50
CA ARG A 521 20.66 22.12 -12.92
C ARG A 521 20.80 20.92 -11.96
N ARG A 522 21.04 21.15 -10.67
CA ARG A 522 21.29 20.09 -9.69
C ARG A 522 20.03 19.26 -9.44
N ILE A 523 20.21 17.98 -9.12
CA ILE A 523 19.13 17.05 -8.77
C ILE A 523 18.75 17.33 -7.31
N LYS A 524 17.44 17.43 -7.05
CA LYS A 524 16.89 17.59 -5.71
C LYS A 524 15.82 16.53 -5.50
N LEU A 525 15.88 15.84 -4.38
CA LEU A 525 14.88 14.86 -4.00
C LEU A 525 13.67 15.55 -3.36
N CYS A 526 12.47 14.99 -3.55
CA CYS A 526 11.27 15.42 -2.85
C CYS A 526 11.50 15.42 -1.33
N PRO A 527 11.22 16.53 -0.63
CA PRO A 527 11.38 16.63 0.81
C PRO A 527 10.63 15.54 1.58
N LYS A 528 11.17 15.08 2.71
CA LYS A 528 10.53 14.04 3.56
C LYS A 528 9.08 14.42 3.92
N LYS A 529 8.80 15.71 4.15
CA LYS A 529 7.46 16.22 4.52
C LYS A 529 6.42 15.99 3.43
N GLU A 530 6.76 16.25 2.17
CA GLU A 530 5.86 16.05 1.03
C GLU A 530 5.66 14.56 0.75
N TRP A 531 6.76 13.78 0.79
CA TRP A 531 6.68 12.33 0.65
C TRP A 531 5.77 11.70 1.73
N ARG A 532 5.85 12.18 2.98
CA ARG A 532 4.94 11.78 4.07
C ARG A 532 3.47 12.00 3.70
N MET A 533 3.11 13.11 3.08
CA MET A 533 1.70 13.43 2.77
C MET A 533 1.06 12.38 1.85
N VAL A 534 1.82 11.89 0.88
CA VAL A 534 1.32 10.93 -0.12
C VAL A 534 1.51 9.46 0.30
N ASN A 535 2.37 9.20 1.29
CA ASN A 535 2.64 7.86 1.83
C ASN A 535 2.03 7.65 3.23
N GLY A 536 0.83 8.20 3.45
CA GLY A 536 0.03 7.91 4.65
C GLY A 536 0.58 8.53 5.95
N GLY A 537 1.34 9.62 5.85
CA GLY A 537 1.90 10.37 6.97
C GLY A 537 3.20 9.80 7.54
N ARG A 538 3.90 8.93 6.79
CA ARG A 538 5.08 8.18 7.25
C ARG A 538 6.36 8.61 6.58
N SER A 539 7.45 8.44 7.32
CA SER A 539 8.81 8.73 6.88
C SER A 539 9.43 7.56 6.12
N PRO A 540 10.41 7.81 5.25
CA PRO A 540 11.17 6.77 4.59
C PRO A 540 12.32 6.24 5.49
N ASP A 541 11.99 5.83 6.72
CA ASP A 541 12.98 5.49 7.77
C ASP A 541 13.87 4.29 7.35
N GLU A 542 13.28 3.29 6.68
CA GLU A 542 14.02 2.13 6.18
C GLU A 542 15.05 2.49 5.11
N LEU A 543 14.69 3.34 4.16
CA LEU A 543 15.59 3.85 3.12
C LEU A 543 16.71 4.69 3.73
N ASP A 544 16.39 5.60 4.63
CA ASP A 544 17.36 6.50 5.24
C ASP A 544 18.39 5.69 6.08
N SER A 545 17.95 4.65 6.79
CA SER A 545 18.82 3.71 7.52
C SER A 545 19.83 2.99 6.60
N VAL A 546 19.36 2.44 5.47
CA VAL A 546 20.24 1.75 4.49
C VAL A 546 21.16 2.76 3.77
N ALA A 547 20.65 3.95 3.46
CA ALA A 547 21.42 5.02 2.83
C ALA A 547 22.57 5.47 3.74
N CYS A 548 22.36 5.57 5.06
CA CYS A 548 23.42 5.87 6.02
C CYS A 548 24.57 4.86 5.97
N VAL A 549 24.26 3.55 5.90
CA VAL A 549 25.30 2.52 5.75
C VAL A 549 26.03 2.67 4.43
N SER A 550 25.31 2.88 3.33
CA SER A 550 25.93 3.06 2.01
C SER A 550 26.92 4.23 2.01
N ASP A 551 26.59 5.33 2.69
CA ASP A 551 27.45 6.49 2.81
C ASP A 551 28.68 6.24 3.69
N MET A 552 28.53 5.51 4.80
CA MET A 552 29.66 5.07 5.61
C MET A 552 30.61 4.19 4.80
N LEU A 553 30.07 3.20 4.06
CA LEU A 553 30.88 2.29 3.25
C LEU A 553 31.63 3.04 2.15
N TYR A 554 30.99 4.04 1.55
CA TYR A 554 31.66 4.88 0.56
C TYR A 554 32.74 5.76 1.18
N THR A 555 32.42 6.45 2.28
CA THR A 555 33.37 7.35 2.97
C THR A 555 34.59 6.61 3.51
N LYS A 556 34.40 5.39 4.03
CA LYS A 556 35.50 4.55 4.54
C LYS A 556 36.25 3.81 3.43
N GLY A 557 35.87 3.97 2.16
CA GLY A 557 36.50 3.31 1.02
C GLY A 557 36.28 1.80 0.96
N VAL A 558 35.29 1.27 1.68
CA VAL A 558 34.96 -0.16 1.69
C VAL A 558 34.25 -0.55 0.39
N LEU A 559 33.39 0.34 -0.11
CA LEU A 559 32.76 0.24 -1.42
C LEU A 559 32.92 1.56 -2.17
N ALA A 560 32.96 1.50 -3.49
CA ALA A 560 32.92 2.68 -4.36
C ALA A 560 31.90 2.45 -5.47
N PRO A 561 30.91 3.36 -5.65
CA PRO A 561 29.96 3.23 -6.74
C PRO A 561 30.71 3.20 -8.07
N GLY A 562 30.31 2.31 -8.98
CA GLY A 562 30.91 2.22 -10.32
C GLY A 562 32.01 1.16 -10.49
N THR A 563 32.36 0.42 -9.42
CA THR A 563 33.33 -0.70 -9.51
C THR A 563 32.68 -2.05 -9.75
N GLY A 564 31.34 -2.13 -9.66
CA GLY A 564 30.59 -3.35 -9.97
C GLY A 564 30.20 -3.47 -11.44
N THR A 565 29.45 -4.52 -11.78
CA THR A 565 28.94 -4.74 -13.14
C THR A 565 27.79 -3.77 -13.41
N PRO A 566 27.92 -2.83 -14.37
CA PRO A 566 26.83 -1.95 -14.73
C PRO A 566 25.67 -2.75 -15.30
N LEU A 567 24.44 -2.28 -15.06
CA LEU A 567 23.29 -2.68 -15.85
C LEU A 567 23.62 -2.57 -17.35
N ALA A 568 23.35 -3.62 -18.14
CA ALA A 568 23.54 -3.59 -19.59
C ALA A 568 22.78 -2.39 -20.17
N GLU A 569 23.40 -1.63 -21.09
CA GLU A 569 22.89 -0.38 -21.67
C GLU A 569 21.51 -0.49 -22.37
N SER A 570 20.89 -1.66 -22.41
CA SER A 570 19.63 -1.91 -23.11
C SER A 570 18.35 -1.33 -22.47
N GLN A 571 18.43 -0.64 -21.31
CA GLN A 571 17.25 0.03 -20.70
C GLN A 571 17.53 1.41 -20.08
N THR A 572 18.75 1.94 -20.21
CA THR A 572 19.09 3.31 -19.80
C THR A 572 18.70 4.37 -20.85
N THR A 573 17.96 3.98 -21.90
CA THR A 573 17.35 4.88 -22.91
C THR A 573 16.60 6.04 -22.26
N GLY A 574 16.02 5.82 -21.08
CA GLY A 574 15.35 6.84 -20.28
C GLY A 574 16.21 8.09 -20.04
N TRP A 575 17.51 7.98 -19.74
CA TRP A 575 18.34 9.16 -19.38
C TRP A 575 18.81 9.97 -20.60
N ALA A 576 19.11 9.32 -21.71
CA ALA A 576 19.49 9.98 -22.96
C ALA A 576 18.26 10.61 -23.64
N GLU A 577 17.14 9.89 -23.73
CA GLU A 577 15.85 10.44 -24.16
C GLU A 577 15.37 11.55 -23.22
N MET A 578 15.63 11.45 -21.91
CA MET A 578 15.33 12.49 -20.92
C MET A 578 16.12 13.77 -21.16
N ARG A 579 17.43 13.70 -21.45
CA ARG A 579 18.22 14.88 -21.86
C ARG A 579 17.63 15.52 -23.11
N GLU A 580 17.25 14.69 -24.08
CA GLU A 580 16.68 15.15 -25.35
C GLU A 580 15.27 15.74 -25.18
N ARG A 581 14.43 15.20 -24.30
CA ARG A 581 13.11 15.75 -23.94
C ARG A 581 13.24 17.10 -23.23
N LEU A 582 14.18 17.21 -22.30
CA LEU A 582 14.49 18.48 -21.61
C LEU A 582 14.99 19.53 -22.60
N ASP A 583 15.83 19.14 -23.56
CA ASP A 583 16.31 20.05 -24.60
C ASP A 583 15.23 20.40 -25.64
N ARG A 584 14.29 19.49 -25.95
CA ARG A 584 13.11 19.80 -26.78
C ARG A 584 12.18 20.82 -26.13
N ARG A 585 11.94 20.71 -24.82
CA ARG A 585 11.13 21.69 -24.06
C ARG A 585 11.75 23.09 -24.09
N LYS A 586 13.08 23.20 -24.02
CA LYS A 586 13.80 24.48 -24.21
C LYS A 586 13.55 25.12 -25.56
N ARG A 587 13.61 24.34 -26.65
CA ARG A 587 13.37 24.86 -28.01
C ARG A 587 11.95 25.40 -28.15
N TRP A 588 10.98 24.73 -27.52
CA TRP A 588 9.59 25.13 -27.56
C TRP A 588 9.32 26.40 -26.74
N ASN A 589 9.87 26.49 -25.53
CA ASN A 589 9.73 27.70 -24.70
C ASN A 589 10.48 28.90 -25.29
N HIS A 590 11.66 28.69 -25.89
CA HIS A 590 12.40 29.76 -26.56
C HIS A 590 11.65 30.28 -27.80
N ALA A 591 11.06 29.40 -28.61
CA ALA A 591 10.22 29.79 -29.74
C ALA A 591 8.96 30.56 -29.30
N ALA A 592 8.31 30.15 -28.21
CA ALA A 592 7.14 30.83 -27.65
C ALA A 592 7.47 32.20 -27.01
N MET A 593 8.69 32.38 -26.50
CA MET A 593 9.17 33.66 -25.97
C MET A 593 9.54 34.64 -27.09
N VAL A 594 10.18 34.14 -28.16
CA VAL A 594 10.51 34.95 -29.35
C VAL A 594 9.24 35.37 -30.10
N SER A 595 8.20 34.53 -30.15
CA SER A 595 6.92 34.89 -30.78
C SER A 595 6.05 35.86 -29.96
N ARG A 596 6.41 36.14 -28.70
CA ARG A 596 5.70 37.14 -27.86
C ARG A 596 6.37 38.52 -27.88
N ASN A 597 7.59 38.61 -28.39
CA ASN A 597 8.37 39.84 -28.49
C ASN A 597 8.43 40.40 -29.93
N TYR A 598 7.65 39.85 -30.85
CA TYR A 598 7.44 40.37 -32.21
C TYR A 598 5.97 40.65 -32.48
#